data_AF-A0A963IRC2-F1
#
_entry.id   AF-A0A963IRC2-F1
#
_cell.length_a   1.000
_cell.length_b   1.000
_cell.length_c   1.000
_cell.angle_alpha   90.00
_cell.angle_beta   90.00
_cell.angle_gamma   90.00
#
_symmetry.space_group_name_H-M   'P 1'
#
loop_
_entity.id
_entity.type
_entity.pdbx_description
1 polymer ?
#
loop_
_entity_poly.entity_id
_entity_poly.type
_entity_poly.pdbx_seq_one_letter_code
_entity_poly.pdbx_strand_id
1 'polypeptide(L)'
;MDSNMAMISAWSYGLAGLLAAFLALYLASGWRAGGRSRAMFLAVCLCALWGLLGMAFALTHQALFLAGNLLANPLRFGGWYLFLLVLMKPEPRENERASARFGWLGGVALLLVIVGFASQALAIVGMDLPVSASRVALFSSLAMSVFGLILLEQLYRNVSPDFRWSIKPMCLGLGGTFLFDLYLYSDALLFNQIDADAFSVRGFAHAVGLPLVALSAIRSHDWKRRLVMSQRAAVQSATLVIVGIYLLFMASAGYYVRLFGGEWGRALQLALLFAAMLVLVALTFSGSMRARLRVQIGK
;
A
#
# COMPACT_ATOMS: atom_id res chain seq x y z
N MET A 1 -24.56 -10.85 3.37
CA MET A 1 -24.04 -10.11 2.20
C MET A 1 -25.13 -10.19 1.15
N ASP A 2 -25.62 -9.05 0.70
CA ASP A 2 -26.68 -9.01 -0.31
C ASP A 2 -26.14 -9.57 -1.64
N SER A 3 -27.00 -10.19 -2.45
CA SER A 3 -26.61 -10.83 -3.71
C SER A 3 -25.84 -9.88 -4.64
N ASN A 4 -26.22 -8.60 -4.65
CA ASN A 4 -25.55 -7.55 -5.42
C ASN A 4 -24.11 -7.31 -4.91
N MET A 5 -23.89 -7.24 -3.59
CA MET A 5 -22.56 -7.05 -3.01
C MET A 5 -21.64 -8.26 -3.23
N ALA A 6 -22.20 -9.46 -3.19
CA ALA A 6 -21.47 -10.68 -3.51
C ALA A 6 -20.97 -10.65 -4.96
N MET A 7 -21.84 -10.24 -5.89
CA MET A 7 -21.48 -10.10 -7.30
C MET A 7 -20.42 -9.01 -7.52
N ILE A 8 -20.57 -7.83 -6.91
CA ILE A 8 -19.58 -6.74 -6.98
C ILE A 8 -18.22 -7.23 -6.45
N SER A 9 -18.21 -7.92 -5.30
CA SER A 9 -16.99 -8.48 -4.72
C SER A 9 -16.35 -9.52 -5.66
N ALA A 10 -17.14 -10.43 -6.25
CA ALA A 10 -16.62 -11.43 -7.16
C ALA A 10 -15.94 -10.80 -8.38
N TRP A 11 -16.55 -9.78 -8.99
CA TRP A 11 -15.95 -9.05 -10.12
C TRP A 11 -14.71 -8.26 -9.71
N SER A 12 -14.76 -7.57 -8.57
CA SER A 12 -13.68 -6.76 -8.04
C SER A 12 -12.42 -7.59 -7.75
N TYR A 13 -12.56 -8.62 -6.92
CA TYR A 13 -11.46 -9.50 -6.56
C TYR A 13 -11.04 -10.41 -7.72
N GLY A 14 -11.99 -10.84 -8.55
CA GLY A 14 -11.73 -11.64 -9.74
C GLY A 14 -10.89 -10.88 -10.78
N LEU A 15 -11.23 -9.63 -11.08
CA LEU A 15 -10.45 -8.80 -11.99
C LEU A 15 -9.03 -8.57 -11.46
N ALA A 16 -8.87 -8.27 -10.18
CA ALA A 16 -7.56 -8.11 -9.55
C ALA A 16 -6.74 -9.41 -9.63
N GLY A 17 -7.36 -10.55 -9.29
CA GLY A 17 -6.74 -11.87 -9.32
C GLY A 17 -6.30 -12.28 -10.73
N LEU A 18 -7.16 -12.10 -11.73
CA LEU A 18 -6.88 -12.44 -13.12
C LEU A 18 -5.80 -11.55 -13.75
N LEU A 19 -5.84 -10.24 -13.51
CA LEU A 19 -4.80 -9.33 -13.99
C LEU A 19 -3.44 -9.64 -13.34
N ALA A 20 -3.44 -9.94 -12.04
CA ALA A 20 -2.22 -10.37 -11.35
C ALA A 20 -1.72 -11.72 -11.89
N ALA A 21 -2.62 -12.68 -12.15
CA ALA A 21 -2.25 -13.98 -12.74
C ALA A 21 -1.66 -13.81 -14.14
N PHE A 22 -2.26 -12.98 -14.98
CA PHE A 22 -1.73 -12.66 -16.32
C PHE A 22 -0.34 -12.00 -16.23
N LEU A 23 -0.17 -11.03 -15.33
CA LEU A 23 1.12 -10.40 -15.10
C LEU A 23 2.16 -11.38 -14.55
N ALA A 24 1.76 -12.31 -13.67
CA ALA A 24 2.63 -13.36 -13.17
C ALA A 24 3.09 -14.28 -14.31
N LEU A 25 2.18 -14.70 -15.20
CA LEU A 25 2.52 -15.51 -16.39
C LEU A 25 3.50 -14.78 -17.32
N TYR A 26 3.28 -13.48 -17.56
CA TYR A 26 4.21 -12.65 -18.32
C TYR A 26 5.61 -12.63 -17.69
N LEU A 27 5.67 -12.44 -16.36
CA LEU A 27 6.93 -12.38 -15.60
C LEU A 27 7.59 -13.75 -15.40
N ALA A 28 6.87 -14.86 -15.55
CA ALA A 28 7.38 -16.22 -15.35
C ALA A 28 8.55 -16.54 -16.30
N SER A 29 8.46 -16.08 -17.55
CA SER A 29 9.54 -16.23 -18.56
C SER A 29 10.84 -15.52 -18.16
N GLY A 30 10.73 -14.40 -17.45
CA GLY A 30 11.85 -13.55 -17.03
C GLY A 30 12.29 -13.71 -15.58
N TRP A 31 11.70 -14.64 -14.81
CA TRP A 31 11.94 -14.70 -13.36
C TRP A 31 13.39 -15.06 -13.00
N ARG A 32 14.09 -15.85 -13.85
CA ARG A 32 15.49 -16.26 -13.62
C ARG A 32 16.51 -15.14 -13.91
N ALA A 33 16.08 -14.03 -14.51
CA ALA A 33 16.99 -12.98 -14.98
C ALA A 33 17.64 -12.16 -13.85
N GLY A 34 17.13 -12.21 -12.61
CA GLY A 34 17.73 -11.51 -11.48
C GLY A 34 16.87 -11.45 -10.21
N GLY A 35 17.46 -11.01 -9.09
CA GLY A 35 16.77 -10.89 -7.80
C GLY A 35 15.55 -9.97 -7.81
N ARG A 36 15.62 -8.85 -8.56
CA ARG A 36 14.51 -7.90 -8.71
C ARG A 36 13.29 -8.52 -9.41
N SER A 37 13.54 -9.28 -10.49
CA SER A 37 12.49 -9.99 -11.25
C SER A 37 11.79 -11.04 -10.39
N ARG A 38 12.56 -11.82 -9.61
CA ARG A 38 12.01 -12.81 -8.67
C ARG A 38 11.13 -12.17 -7.60
N ALA A 39 11.58 -11.06 -7.01
CA ALA A 39 10.82 -10.37 -5.96
C ALA A 39 9.50 -9.80 -6.51
N MET A 40 9.53 -9.22 -7.73
CA MET A 40 8.33 -8.73 -8.41
C MET A 40 7.37 -9.88 -8.72
N PHE A 41 7.87 -10.98 -9.30
CA PHE A 41 7.07 -12.16 -9.60
C PHE A 41 6.38 -12.71 -8.35
N LEU A 42 7.12 -12.85 -7.23
CA LEU A 42 6.56 -13.29 -5.96
C LEU A 42 5.44 -12.36 -5.46
N ALA A 43 5.65 -11.04 -5.50
CA ALA A 43 4.66 -10.06 -5.07
C ALA A 43 3.36 -10.17 -5.90
N VAL A 44 3.51 -10.33 -7.21
CA VAL A 44 2.38 -10.47 -8.13
C VAL A 44 1.66 -11.81 -7.94
N CYS A 45 2.37 -12.92 -7.71
CA CYS A 45 1.77 -14.22 -7.38
C CYS A 45 0.96 -14.17 -6.08
N LEU A 46 1.48 -13.51 -5.04
CA LEU A 46 0.75 -13.34 -3.77
C LEU A 46 -0.47 -12.44 -3.95
N CYS A 47 -0.38 -11.42 -4.82
CA CYS A 47 -1.53 -10.60 -5.20
C CYS A 47 -2.59 -11.39 -5.96
N ALA A 48 -2.19 -12.28 -6.87
CA ALA A 48 -3.09 -13.17 -7.61
C ALA A 48 -3.79 -14.14 -6.66
N LEU A 49 -3.03 -14.78 -5.76
CA LEU A 49 -3.57 -15.69 -4.75
C LEU A 49 -4.62 -14.98 -3.87
N TRP A 50 -4.30 -13.78 -3.38
CA TRP A 50 -5.22 -12.98 -2.59
C TRP A 50 -6.51 -12.66 -3.38
N GLY A 51 -6.40 -12.18 -4.62
CA GLY A 51 -7.55 -11.85 -5.46
C GLY A 51 -8.43 -13.07 -5.77
N LEU A 52 -7.82 -14.20 -6.15
CA LEU A 52 -8.55 -15.42 -6.47
C LEU A 52 -9.25 -16.02 -5.25
N LEU A 53 -8.63 -15.98 -4.06
CA LEU A 53 -9.28 -16.41 -2.81
C LEU A 53 -10.47 -15.50 -2.45
N GLY A 54 -10.34 -14.19 -2.70
CA GLY A 54 -11.45 -13.24 -2.51
C GLY A 54 -12.61 -13.50 -3.47
N MET A 55 -12.33 -13.78 -4.74
CA MET A 55 -13.32 -14.17 -5.74
C MET A 55 -13.99 -15.50 -5.36
N ALA A 56 -13.21 -16.51 -4.98
CA ALA A 56 -13.73 -17.81 -4.57
C ALA A 56 -14.66 -17.69 -3.35
N PHE A 57 -14.30 -16.87 -2.36
CA PHE A 57 -15.17 -16.57 -1.24
C PHE A 57 -16.47 -15.87 -1.66
N ALA A 58 -16.38 -14.87 -2.55
CA ALA A 58 -17.54 -14.14 -3.03
C ALA A 58 -18.56 -15.02 -3.76
N LEU A 59 -18.09 -16.06 -4.47
CA LEU A 59 -18.94 -16.99 -5.23
C LEU A 59 -19.47 -18.18 -4.39
N THR A 60 -18.66 -18.70 -3.46
CA THR A 60 -18.98 -19.94 -2.74
C THR A 60 -19.46 -19.72 -1.31
N HIS A 61 -19.19 -18.54 -0.74
CA HIS A 61 -19.44 -18.18 0.66
C HIS A 61 -18.79 -19.12 1.69
N GLN A 62 -17.81 -19.95 1.30
CA GLN A 62 -17.14 -20.86 2.23
C GLN A 62 -16.10 -20.11 3.07
N ALA A 63 -16.14 -20.35 4.39
CA ALA A 63 -15.22 -19.73 5.35
C ALA A 63 -13.73 -20.02 5.06
N LEU A 64 -13.43 -21.16 4.43
CA LEU A 64 -12.07 -21.52 4.04
C LEU A 64 -11.44 -20.51 3.08
N PHE A 65 -12.19 -20.05 2.07
CA PHE A 65 -11.68 -19.06 1.11
C PHE A 65 -11.53 -17.68 1.74
N LEU A 66 -12.42 -17.32 2.69
CA LEU A 66 -12.27 -16.09 3.46
C LEU A 66 -11.00 -16.13 4.32
N ALA A 67 -10.80 -17.21 5.08
CA ALA A 67 -9.59 -17.41 5.89
C ALA A 67 -8.32 -17.34 5.02
N GLY A 68 -8.35 -18.01 3.86
CA GLY A 68 -7.28 -17.92 2.87
C GLY A 68 -7.02 -16.50 2.39
N ASN A 69 -8.06 -15.73 2.04
CA ASN A 69 -7.93 -14.34 1.60
C ASN A 69 -7.31 -13.45 2.71
N LEU A 70 -7.79 -13.61 3.94
CA LEU A 70 -7.29 -12.84 5.10
C LEU A 70 -5.83 -13.15 5.40
N LEU A 71 -5.41 -14.42 5.32
CA LEU A 71 -4.01 -14.83 5.53
C LEU A 71 -3.10 -14.46 4.35
N ALA A 72 -3.61 -14.49 3.11
CA ALA A 72 -2.87 -14.05 1.93
C ALA A 72 -2.61 -12.54 1.92
N ASN A 73 -3.43 -11.75 2.61
CA ASN A 73 -3.31 -10.29 2.62
C ASN A 73 -1.97 -9.80 3.24
N PRO A 74 -1.55 -10.18 4.46
CA PRO A 74 -0.24 -9.84 5.00
C PRO A 74 0.92 -10.33 4.11
N LEU A 75 0.79 -11.52 3.51
CA LEU A 75 1.81 -12.06 2.60
C LEU A 75 1.94 -11.19 1.35
N ARG A 76 0.84 -10.74 0.76
CA ARG A 76 0.82 -9.79 -0.37
C ARG A 76 1.57 -8.50 -0.03
N PHE A 77 1.33 -7.91 1.14
CA PHE A 77 2.10 -6.76 1.64
C PHE A 77 3.60 -7.09 1.71
N GLY A 78 3.95 -8.23 2.30
CA GLY A 78 5.33 -8.69 2.41
C GLY A 78 6.02 -8.88 1.05
N GLY A 79 5.31 -9.41 0.05
CA GLY A 79 5.80 -9.51 -1.32
C GLY A 79 6.15 -8.14 -1.92
N TRP A 80 5.27 -7.16 -1.77
CA TRP A 80 5.54 -5.79 -2.22
C TRP A 80 6.68 -5.13 -1.45
N TYR A 81 6.78 -5.33 -0.13
CA TYR A 81 7.90 -4.82 0.65
C TYR A 81 9.23 -5.43 0.21
N LEU A 82 9.27 -6.75 0.02
CA LEU A 82 10.46 -7.43 -0.48
C LEU A 82 10.89 -6.84 -1.83
N PHE A 83 9.94 -6.66 -2.74
CA PHE A 83 10.21 -6.06 -4.04
C PHE A 83 10.76 -4.64 -3.93
N LEU A 84 10.13 -3.77 -3.14
CA LEU A 84 10.60 -2.39 -2.92
C LEU A 84 11.99 -2.37 -2.28
N LEU A 85 12.23 -3.19 -1.25
CA LEU A 85 13.53 -3.29 -0.59
C LEU A 85 14.63 -3.79 -1.53
N VAL A 86 14.35 -4.81 -2.35
CA VAL A 86 15.29 -5.33 -3.36
C VAL A 86 15.58 -4.29 -4.44
N LEU A 87 14.61 -3.44 -4.77
CA LEU A 87 14.81 -2.33 -5.72
C LEU A 87 15.70 -1.22 -5.14
N MET A 88 15.68 -1.04 -3.83
CA MET A 88 16.48 -0.04 -3.13
C MET A 88 17.86 -0.53 -2.67
N LYS A 89 18.18 -1.83 -2.75
CA LYS A 89 19.51 -2.33 -2.34
C LYS A 89 20.62 -1.75 -3.25
N PRO A 90 21.65 -1.08 -2.69
CA PRO A 90 22.83 -0.64 -3.43
C PRO A 90 23.63 -1.82 -3.99
N GLU A 91 24.43 -1.60 -5.04
CA GLU A 91 25.39 -2.60 -5.49
C GLU A 91 26.48 -2.85 -4.43
N PRO A 92 27.05 -4.07 -4.35
CA PRO A 92 27.90 -4.52 -3.22
C PRO A 92 29.17 -3.70 -2.96
N ARG A 93 29.55 -2.79 -3.86
CA ARG A 93 30.83 -2.08 -3.82
C ARG A 93 30.85 -0.81 -2.99
N GLU A 94 29.70 -0.29 -2.55
CA GLU A 94 29.65 0.97 -1.81
C GLU A 94 28.85 0.86 -0.50
N ASN A 95 29.59 0.86 0.61
CA ASN A 95 29.20 1.43 1.90
C ASN A 95 28.41 0.52 2.89
N GLU A 96 29.09 0.04 3.94
CA GLU A 96 28.51 -0.77 5.04
C GLU A 96 27.33 -0.09 5.77
N ARG A 97 27.37 1.24 5.90
CA ARG A 97 26.31 2.04 6.54
C ARG A 97 25.01 2.10 5.74
N ALA A 98 25.06 1.90 4.41
CA ALA A 98 23.85 1.77 3.61
C ALA A 98 23.21 0.38 3.80
N SER A 99 24.03 -0.66 3.91
CA SER A 99 23.58 -2.03 4.18
C SER A 99 22.82 -2.16 5.51
N ALA A 100 23.33 -1.56 6.59
CA ALA A 100 22.68 -1.60 7.91
C ALA A 100 21.28 -0.93 7.93
N ARG A 101 21.10 0.19 7.21
CA ARG A 101 19.81 0.90 7.11
C ARG A 101 18.75 0.09 6.36
N PHE A 102 19.14 -0.54 5.25
CA PHE A 102 18.26 -1.45 4.52
C PHE A 102 17.95 -2.72 5.32
N GLY A 103 18.88 -3.15 6.18
CA GLY A 103 18.67 -4.23 7.14
C GLY A 103 17.54 -3.92 8.13
N TRP A 104 17.55 -2.74 8.76
CA TRP A 104 16.48 -2.34 9.70
C TRP A 104 15.10 -2.26 9.02
N LEU A 105 15.02 -1.62 7.85
CA LEU A 105 13.76 -1.55 7.10
C LEU A 105 13.24 -2.95 6.72
N GLY A 106 14.15 -3.87 6.37
CA GLY A 106 13.80 -5.28 6.15
C GLY A 106 13.32 -5.98 7.43
N GLY A 107 13.95 -5.71 8.58
CA GLY A 107 13.51 -6.22 9.88
C GLY A 107 12.11 -5.74 10.26
N VAL A 108 11.82 -4.45 10.10
CA VAL A 108 10.48 -3.88 10.34
C VAL A 108 9.46 -4.48 9.38
N ALA A 109 9.81 -4.62 8.09
CA ALA A 109 8.94 -5.25 7.10
C ALA A 109 8.56 -6.68 7.51
N LEU A 110 9.54 -7.49 7.91
CA LEU A 110 9.34 -8.86 8.35
C LEU A 110 8.48 -8.91 9.61
N LEU A 111 8.78 -8.07 10.60
CA LEU A 111 8.02 -7.97 11.85
C LEU A 111 6.54 -7.66 11.57
N LEU A 112 6.26 -6.64 10.74
CA LEU A 112 4.90 -6.26 10.39
C LEU A 112 4.14 -7.39 9.67
N VAL A 113 4.81 -8.12 8.78
CA VAL A 113 4.19 -9.27 8.08
C VAL A 113 3.91 -10.42 9.05
N ILE A 114 4.83 -10.73 9.97
CA ILE A 114 4.65 -11.79 10.99
C ILE A 114 3.50 -11.41 11.93
N VAL A 115 3.51 -10.19 12.47
CA VAL A 115 2.45 -9.69 13.37
C VAL A 115 1.11 -9.64 12.62
N GLY A 116 1.11 -9.15 11.37
CA GLY A 116 -0.06 -9.14 10.51
C GLY A 116 -0.63 -10.53 10.29
N PHE A 117 0.20 -11.49 9.88
CA PHE A 117 -0.21 -12.88 9.67
C PHE A 117 -0.72 -13.53 10.96
N ALA A 118 0.00 -13.40 12.07
CA ALA A 118 -0.38 -13.95 13.36
C ALA A 118 -1.71 -13.35 13.84
N SER A 119 -1.90 -12.03 13.74
CA SER A 119 -3.15 -11.37 14.15
C SER A 119 -4.35 -11.83 13.32
N GLN A 120 -4.19 -12.03 12.00
CA GLN A 120 -5.24 -12.59 11.14
C GLN A 120 -5.54 -14.05 11.50
N ALA A 121 -4.51 -14.86 11.77
CA ALA A 121 -4.68 -16.25 12.19
C ALA A 121 -5.43 -16.36 13.53
N LEU A 122 -5.07 -15.54 14.52
CA LEU A 122 -5.80 -15.49 15.81
C LEU A 122 -7.25 -15.06 15.61
N ALA A 123 -7.50 -14.05 14.76
CA ALA A 123 -8.84 -13.58 14.46
C ALA A 123 -9.71 -14.65 13.78
N ILE A 124 -9.13 -15.49 12.92
CA ILE A 124 -9.82 -16.61 12.27
C ILE A 124 -10.19 -17.70 13.27
N VAL A 125 -9.29 -18.01 14.22
CA VAL A 125 -9.53 -19.04 15.25
C VAL A 125 -10.49 -18.52 16.33
N GLY A 126 -10.68 -17.20 16.44
CA GLY A 126 -11.51 -16.59 17.48
C GLY A 126 -10.85 -16.59 18.86
N MET A 127 -9.53 -16.69 18.92
CA MET A 127 -8.77 -16.61 20.16
C MET A 127 -8.48 -15.15 20.50
N ASP A 128 -9.26 -14.61 21.42
CA ASP A 128 -8.99 -13.28 21.96
C ASP A 128 -7.92 -13.35 23.05
N LEU A 129 -6.88 -12.54 22.86
CA LEU A 129 -5.88 -12.19 23.87
C LEU A 129 -6.47 -11.10 24.80
N PRO A 130 -5.73 -10.50 25.76
CA PRO A 130 -6.22 -9.32 26.49
C PRO A 130 -6.74 -8.16 25.61
N VAL A 131 -6.40 -8.16 24.32
CA VAL A 131 -6.96 -7.27 23.29
C VAL A 131 -7.62 -8.15 22.21
N SER A 132 -8.76 -7.71 21.68
CA SER A 132 -9.49 -8.45 20.64
C SER A 132 -8.63 -8.69 19.40
N ALA A 133 -8.59 -9.94 18.92
CA ALA A 133 -7.73 -10.34 17.81
C ALA A 133 -8.08 -9.59 16.51
N SER A 134 -9.38 -9.35 16.29
CA SER A 134 -9.89 -8.57 15.15
C SER A 134 -9.36 -7.13 15.15
N ARG A 135 -9.31 -6.47 16.32
CA ARG A 135 -8.78 -5.11 16.43
C ARG A 135 -7.27 -5.06 16.20
N VAL A 136 -6.53 -6.03 16.73
CA VAL A 136 -5.09 -6.16 16.47
C VAL A 136 -4.83 -6.38 14.97
N ALA A 137 -5.66 -7.17 14.29
CA ALA A 137 -5.58 -7.41 12.85
C ALA A 137 -5.85 -6.14 12.00
N LEU A 138 -6.78 -5.29 12.43
CA LEU A 138 -7.02 -4.00 11.79
C LEU A 138 -5.85 -3.02 12.00
N PHE A 139 -5.31 -2.94 13.22
CA PHE A 139 -4.14 -2.11 13.52
C PHE A 139 -2.89 -2.55 12.75
N SER A 140 -2.62 -3.86 12.70
CA SER A 140 -1.49 -4.39 11.94
C SER A 140 -1.64 -4.10 10.45
N SER A 141 -2.86 -4.23 9.90
CA SER A 141 -3.15 -3.92 8.50
C SER A 141 -3.02 -2.42 8.17
N LEU A 142 -3.44 -1.54 9.08
CA LEU A 142 -3.19 -0.11 8.95
C LEU A 142 -1.68 0.19 8.96
N ALA A 143 -0.94 -0.36 9.94
CA ALA A 143 0.50 -0.16 10.05
C ALA A 143 1.26 -0.64 8.80
N MET A 144 0.86 -1.79 8.24
CA MET A 144 1.35 -2.28 6.96
C MET A 144 1.08 -1.29 5.81
N SER A 145 -0.13 -0.74 5.72
CA SER A 145 -0.47 0.25 4.68
C SER A 145 0.41 1.51 4.78
N VAL A 146 0.59 2.04 5.99
CA VAL A 146 1.48 3.18 6.26
C VAL A 146 2.93 2.85 5.88
N PHE A 147 3.44 1.70 6.31
CA PHE A 147 4.79 1.28 6.03
C PHE A 147 5.06 1.08 4.53
N GLY A 148 4.08 0.56 3.79
CA GLY A 148 4.14 0.47 2.32
C GLY A 148 4.31 1.83 1.66
N LEU A 149 3.56 2.84 2.10
CA LEU A 149 3.70 4.22 1.61
C LEU A 149 5.06 4.83 1.97
N ILE A 150 5.60 4.53 3.17
CA ILE A 150 6.94 4.96 3.57
C ILE A 150 8.00 4.34 2.65
N LEU A 151 7.98 3.02 2.44
CA LEU A 151 8.92 2.35 1.53
C LEU A 151 8.85 2.94 0.12
N LEU A 152 7.65 3.24 -0.35
CA LEU A 152 7.42 3.84 -1.66
C LEU A 152 8.01 5.25 -1.77
N GLU A 153 7.84 6.07 -0.73
CA GLU A 153 8.45 7.40 -0.65
C GLU A 153 9.97 7.29 -0.65
N GLN A 154 10.53 6.39 0.16
CA GLN A 154 11.98 6.18 0.22
C GLN A 154 12.52 5.73 -1.14
N LEU A 155 11.82 4.84 -1.84
CA LEU A 155 12.19 4.46 -3.20
C LEU A 155 12.18 5.68 -4.13
N TYR A 156 11.09 6.45 -4.18
CA TYR A 156 10.97 7.58 -5.10
C TYR A 156 12.02 8.67 -4.86
N ARG A 157 12.38 8.91 -3.59
CA ARG A 157 13.43 9.87 -3.21
C ARG A 157 14.84 9.39 -3.58
N ASN A 158 15.10 8.09 -3.48
CA ASN A 158 16.43 7.50 -3.72
C ASN A 158 16.73 7.26 -5.21
N VAL A 159 15.72 7.30 -6.07
CA VAL A 159 15.86 7.14 -7.53
C VAL A 159 16.36 8.44 -8.17
N SER A 160 17.40 8.33 -9.00
CA SER A 160 17.95 9.49 -9.73
C SER A 160 16.92 10.09 -10.70
N PRO A 161 16.98 11.40 -11.01
CA PRO A 161 15.99 12.09 -11.82
C PRO A 161 15.68 11.41 -13.16
N ASP A 162 16.70 10.84 -13.81
CA ASP A 162 16.61 10.20 -15.12
C ASP A 162 15.73 8.93 -15.09
N PHE A 163 15.71 8.21 -13.97
CA PHE A 163 14.92 6.98 -13.81
C PHE A 163 13.52 7.23 -13.21
N ARG A 164 13.21 8.45 -12.75
CA ARG A 164 11.91 8.76 -12.15
C ARG A 164 10.77 8.55 -13.14
N TRP A 165 10.98 8.82 -14.43
CA TRP A 165 9.93 8.59 -15.44
C TRP A 165 9.49 7.13 -15.54
N SER A 166 10.43 6.20 -15.37
CA SER A 166 10.19 4.77 -15.52
C SER A 166 9.52 4.16 -14.29
N ILE A 167 9.86 4.63 -13.07
CA ILE A 167 9.31 4.13 -11.79
C ILE A 167 7.99 4.81 -11.41
N LYS A 168 7.71 6.03 -11.92
CA LYS A 168 6.48 6.79 -11.64
C LYS A 168 5.19 5.96 -11.76
N PRO A 169 4.93 5.20 -12.85
CA PRO A 169 3.70 4.41 -12.96
C PRO A 169 3.56 3.40 -11.82
N MET A 170 4.62 2.68 -11.46
CA MET A 170 4.61 1.74 -10.34
C MET A 170 4.36 2.43 -9.00
N CYS A 171 4.98 3.60 -8.77
CA CYS A 171 4.71 4.40 -7.59
C CYS A 171 3.24 4.86 -7.53
N LEU A 172 2.64 5.24 -8.65
CA LEU A 172 1.22 5.60 -8.69
C LEU A 172 0.33 4.39 -8.45
N GLY A 173 0.64 3.24 -9.06
CA GLY A 173 -0.13 2.01 -8.89
C GLY A 173 -0.08 1.50 -7.45
N LEU A 174 1.13 1.26 -6.90
CA LEU A 174 1.29 0.78 -5.53
C LEU A 174 0.85 1.82 -4.50
N GLY A 175 1.16 3.10 -4.73
CA GLY A 175 0.77 4.20 -3.86
C GLY A 175 -0.76 4.32 -3.77
N GLY A 176 -1.46 4.25 -4.89
CA GLY A 176 -2.92 4.24 -4.91
C GLY A 176 -3.50 3.05 -4.15
N THR A 177 -2.93 1.86 -4.32
CA THR A 177 -3.40 0.68 -3.58
C THR A 177 -3.16 0.74 -2.07
N PHE A 178 -1.99 1.22 -1.64
CA PHE A 178 -1.70 1.38 -0.21
C PHE A 178 -2.51 2.53 0.41
N LEU A 179 -2.82 3.58 -0.36
CA LEU A 179 -3.67 4.67 0.09
C LEU A 179 -5.12 4.22 0.25
N PHE A 180 -5.61 3.38 -0.66
CA PHE A 180 -6.93 2.74 -0.51
C PHE A 180 -6.97 1.83 0.72
N ASP A 181 -5.95 0.98 0.90
CA ASP A 181 -5.82 0.12 2.09
C ASP A 181 -5.75 0.97 3.38
N LEU A 182 -5.00 2.09 3.38
CA LEU A 182 -4.95 3.03 4.49
C LEU A 182 -6.34 3.57 4.83
N TYR A 183 -7.10 4.01 3.83
CA TYR A 183 -8.47 4.49 3.99
C TYR A 183 -9.34 3.40 4.64
N LEU A 184 -9.41 2.23 4.02
CA LEU A 184 -10.24 1.10 4.46
C LEU A 184 -9.95 0.70 5.90
N TYR A 185 -8.68 0.55 6.27
CA TYR A 185 -8.33 0.12 7.63
C TYR A 185 -8.43 1.25 8.66
N SER A 186 -8.27 2.52 8.26
CA SER A 186 -8.48 3.66 9.14
C SER A 186 -9.97 3.80 9.50
N ASP A 187 -10.85 3.64 8.52
CA ASP A 187 -12.29 3.63 8.71
C ASP A 187 -12.71 2.44 9.58
N ALA A 188 -12.20 1.24 9.25
CA ALA A 188 -12.55 0.05 9.99
C ALA A 188 -12.14 0.08 11.47
N LEU A 189 -11.02 0.73 11.80
CA LEU A 189 -10.61 0.95 13.19
C LEU A 189 -11.51 1.95 13.91
N LEU A 190 -11.97 2.98 13.20
CA LEU A 190 -12.79 4.05 13.75
C LEU A 190 -14.20 3.55 14.10
N PHE A 191 -14.76 2.61 13.36
CA PHE A 191 -16.09 2.03 13.63
C PHE A 191 -16.02 0.61 14.18
N ASN A 192 -14.82 0.05 14.35
CA ASN A 192 -14.60 -1.33 14.79
C ASN A 192 -15.37 -2.35 13.93
N GLN A 193 -15.54 -2.03 12.65
CA GLN A 193 -16.30 -2.77 11.65
C GLN A 193 -15.67 -2.48 10.29
N ILE A 194 -15.46 -3.50 9.46
CA ILE A 194 -15.09 -3.29 8.07
C ILE A 194 -16.33 -2.86 7.28
N ASP A 195 -16.28 -1.70 6.62
CA ASP A 195 -17.28 -1.31 5.63
C ASP A 195 -17.27 -2.31 4.47
N ALA A 196 -18.40 -2.99 4.29
CA ALA A 196 -18.56 -4.04 3.29
C ALA A 196 -18.56 -3.48 1.85
N ASP A 197 -18.98 -2.24 1.65
CA ASP A 197 -18.96 -1.59 0.33
C ASP A 197 -17.51 -1.27 -0.04
N ALA A 198 -16.78 -0.60 0.86
CA ALA A 198 -15.35 -0.31 0.66
C ALA A 198 -14.52 -1.60 0.50
N PHE A 199 -14.84 -2.65 1.26
CA PHE A 199 -14.20 -3.95 1.12
C PHE A 199 -14.50 -4.61 -0.24
N SER A 200 -15.76 -4.54 -0.71
CA SER A 200 -16.17 -5.14 -1.98
C SER A 200 -15.43 -4.52 -3.18
N VAL A 201 -15.21 -3.20 -3.18
CA VAL A 201 -14.55 -2.48 -4.29
C VAL A 201 -13.02 -2.48 -4.22
N ARG A 202 -12.44 -2.97 -3.12
CA ARG A 202 -10.99 -3.02 -2.89
C ARG A 202 -10.23 -3.72 -4.02
N GLY A 203 -10.77 -4.81 -4.55
CA GLY A 203 -10.21 -5.52 -5.70
C GLY A 203 -10.04 -4.61 -6.92
N PHE A 204 -11.03 -3.78 -7.25
CA PHE A 204 -10.92 -2.81 -8.36
C PHE A 204 -9.78 -1.82 -8.17
N ALA A 205 -9.55 -1.32 -6.96
CA ALA A 205 -8.42 -0.44 -6.68
C ALA A 205 -7.08 -1.12 -7.00
N HIS A 206 -6.93 -2.41 -6.65
CA HIS A 206 -5.76 -3.21 -7.03
C HIS A 206 -5.70 -3.52 -8.52
N ALA A 207 -6.84 -3.78 -9.16
CA ALA A 207 -6.93 -4.03 -10.59
C ALA A 207 -6.44 -2.83 -11.41
N VAL A 208 -6.71 -1.60 -10.97
CA VAL A 208 -6.18 -0.38 -11.61
C VAL A 208 -4.67 -0.22 -11.35
N GLY A 209 -4.19 -0.60 -10.16
CA GLY A 209 -2.77 -0.51 -9.81
C GLY A 209 -1.87 -1.47 -10.59
N LEU A 210 -2.34 -2.67 -10.91
CA LEU A 210 -1.55 -3.73 -11.54
C LEU A 210 -1.03 -3.38 -12.95
N PRO A 211 -1.83 -2.84 -13.90
CA PRO A 211 -1.34 -2.37 -15.18
C PRO A 211 -0.26 -1.29 -15.06
N LEU A 212 -0.37 -0.39 -14.09
CA LEU A 212 0.65 0.65 -13.86
C LEU A 212 1.98 0.06 -13.41
N VAL A 213 1.93 -0.98 -12.57
CA VAL A 213 3.10 -1.76 -12.17
C VAL A 213 3.68 -2.53 -13.37
N ALA A 214 2.82 -3.14 -14.21
CA ALA A 214 3.23 -3.84 -15.43
C ALA A 214 3.92 -2.90 -16.44
N LEU A 215 3.38 -1.71 -16.67
CA LEU A 215 3.96 -0.69 -17.55
C LEU A 215 5.37 -0.31 -17.10
N SER A 216 5.57 -0.18 -15.80
CA SER A 216 6.88 0.09 -15.23
C SER A 216 7.86 -1.07 -15.48
N ALA A 217 7.40 -2.31 -15.31
CA ALA A 217 8.21 -3.50 -15.57
C ALA A 217 8.57 -3.70 -17.04
N ILE A 218 7.67 -3.41 -17.98
CA ILE A 218 7.96 -3.49 -19.42
C ILE A 218 9.00 -2.43 -19.82
N ARG A 219 8.86 -1.20 -19.29
CA ARG A 219 9.84 -0.12 -19.49
C ARG A 219 11.18 -0.36 -18.77
N SER A 220 11.29 -1.43 -17.99
CA SER A 220 12.43 -1.71 -17.12
C SER A 220 13.56 -2.54 -17.69
N HIS A 221 13.45 -3.00 -18.95
CA HIS A 221 14.46 -3.90 -19.52
C HIS A 221 15.88 -3.28 -19.49
N ASP A 222 15.98 -1.95 -19.57
CA ASP A 222 17.24 -1.17 -19.48
C ASP A 222 17.69 -0.82 -18.05
N TRP A 223 16.89 -1.08 -17.01
CA TRP A 223 17.21 -0.72 -15.61
C TRP A 223 18.33 -1.55 -14.98
N LYS A 224 18.74 -2.64 -15.62
CA LYS A 224 19.69 -3.62 -15.07
C LYS A 224 21.12 -3.10 -14.94
N ARG A 225 21.46 -1.94 -15.52
CA ARG A 225 22.87 -1.49 -15.61
C ARG A 225 23.27 -0.20 -14.88
N ARG A 226 22.34 0.68 -14.44
CA ARG A 226 22.74 2.04 -13.99
C ARG A 226 21.86 2.71 -12.93
N LEU A 227 21.35 1.99 -11.93
CA LEU A 227 20.73 2.68 -10.77
C LEU A 227 21.82 3.26 -9.86
N VAL A 228 22.37 4.41 -10.25
CA VAL A 228 23.23 5.24 -9.39
C VAL A 228 22.30 5.94 -8.39
N MET A 229 22.27 5.46 -7.16
CA MET A 229 21.43 6.03 -6.09
C MET A 229 22.08 7.32 -5.57
N SER A 230 21.30 8.41 -5.56
CA SER A 230 21.75 9.66 -4.94
C SER A 230 21.75 9.49 -3.42
N GLN A 231 22.92 9.63 -2.78
CA GLN A 231 23.14 9.37 -1.34
C GLN A 231 22.56 10.45 -0.40
N ARG A 232 21.47 11.13 -0.76
CA ARG A 232 20.83 12.13 0.12
C ARG A 232 19.42 11.70 0.52
N ALA A 233 19.35 10.73 1.42
CA ALA A 233 18.12 10.36 2.10
C ALA A 233 18.07 11.05 3.47
N ALA A 234 17.25 12.10 3.58
CA ALA A 234 16.82 12.61 4.87
C ALA A 234 15.71 11.69 5.43
N VAL A 235 15.84 11.30 6.70
CA VAL A 235 14.94 10.39 7.43
C VAL A 235 13.53 10.98 7.66
N GLN A 236 13.30 12.23 7.26
CA GLN A 236 11.97 12.84 7.28
C GLN A 236 11.09 12.29 6.14
N SER A 237 10.20 11.36 6.52
CA SER A 237 9.10 10.92 5.67
C SER A 237 8.01 11.99 5.67
N ALA A 238 7.83 12.67 4.52
CA ALA A 238 6.69 13.57 4.33
C ALA A 238 5.39 12.78 4.31
N THR A 239 5.43 11.54 3.81
CA THR A 239 4.30 10.61 3.84
C THR A 239 3.83 10.35 5.27
N LEU A 240 4.73 10.14 6.23
CA LEU A 240 4.34 9.92 7.63
C LEU A 240 3.61 11.13 8.21
N VAL A 241 4.05 12.34 7.88
CA VAL A 241 3.37 13.59 8.29
C VAL A 241 1.98 13.68 7.65
N ILE A 242 1.87 13.43 6.35
CA ILE A 242 0.59 13.46 5.62
C ILE A 242 -0.38 12.42 6.17
N VAL A 243 0.09 11.19 6.37
CA VAL A 243 -0.69 10.10 6.98
C VAL A 243 -1.10 10.46 8.40
N GLY A 244 -0.20 11.03 9.20
CA GLY A 244 -0.52 11.47 10.57
C GLY A 244 -1.61 12.54 10.60
N ILE A 245 -1.52 13.54 9.71
CA ILE A 245 -2.56 14.56 9.54
C ILE A 245 -3.88 13.91 9.13
N TYR A 246 -3.87 12.99 8.16
CA TYR A 246 -5.05 12.25 7.73
C TYR A 246 -5.69 11.45 8.88
N LEU A 247 -4.88 10.74 9.68
CA LEU A 247 -5.39 9.94 10.80
C LEU A 247 -5.95 10.80 11.93
N LEU A 248 -5.31 11.91 12.28
CA LEU A 248 -5.83 12.88 13.26
C LEU A 248 -7.17 13.44 12.83
N PHE A 249 -7.28 13.72 11.53
CA PHE A 249 -8.49 14.21 10.93
C PHE A 249 -9.61 13.16 10.93
N MET A 250 -9.33 11.93 10.51
CA MET A 250 -10.31 10.82 10.57
C MET A 250 -10.76 10.56 12.00
N ALA A 251 -9.84 10.56 12.97
CA ALA A 251 -10.16 10.42 14.38
C ALA A 251 -11.08 11.55 14.88
N SER A 252 -10.83 12.80 14.46
CA SER A 252 -11.66 13.95 14.79
C SER A 252 -13.06 13.83 14.18
N ALA A 253 -13.15 13.43 12.90
CA ALA A 253 -14.42 13.21 12.21
C ALA A 253 -15.25 12.11 12.88
N GLY A 254 -14.65 10.97 13.21
CA GLY A 254 -15.35 9.89 13.91
C GLY A 254 -15.75 10.26 15.33
N TYR A 255 -14.94 11.04 16.05
CA TYR A 255 -15.30 11.59 17.35
C TYR A 255 -16.53 12.50 17.25
N TYR A 256 -16.57 13.36 16.24
CA TYR A 256 -17.72 14.23 15.97
C TYR A 256 -19.00 13.43 15.68
N VAL A 257 -18.94 12.41 14.81
CA VAL A 257 -20.09 11.55 14.50
C VAL A 257 -20.61 10.85 15.76
N ARG A 258 -19.71 10.31 16.59
CA ARG A 258 -20.07 9.59 17.83
C ARG A 258 -20.75 10.49 18.87
N LEU A 259 -20.32 11.74 19.01
CA LEU A 259 -20.88 12.67 20.01
C LEU A 259 -22.23 13.25 19.59
N PHE A 260 -22.36 13.64 18.32
CA PHE A 260 -23.50 14.43 17.86
C PHE A 260 -24.58 13.60 17.18
N GLY A 261 -24.41 12.28 17.07
CA GLY A 261 -25.35 11.38 16.40
C GLY A 261 -25.64 11.79 14.95
N GLY A 262 -24.74 12.55 14.33
CA GLY A 262 -24.95 13.18 13.04
C GLY A 262 -24.79 12.19 11.89
N GLU A 263 -25.51 12.42 10.79
CA GLU A 263 -25.31 11.65 9.58
C GLU A 263 -23.90 11.84 9.02
N TRP A 264 -23.31 10.73 8.59
CA TRP A 264 -22.00 10.65 7.95
C TRP A 264 -21.79 11.69 6.84
N GLY A 265 -22.84 12.03 6.09
CA GLY A 265 -22.79 13.02 5.02
C GLY A 265 -22.26 14.38 5.48
N ARG A 266 -22.65 14.86 6.67
CA ARG A 266 -22.19 16.16 7.20
C ARG A 266 -20.74 16.10 7.67
N ALA A 267 -20.35 15.01 8.34
CA ALA A 267 -18.97 14.81 8.75
C ALA A 267 -18.04 14.68 7.53
N LEU A 268 -18.46 13.93 6.50
CA LEU A 268 -17.75 13.78 5.23
C LEU A 268 -17.63 15.10 4.47
N GLN A 269 -18.66 15.95 4.49
CA GLN A 269 -18.62 17.27 3.86
C GLN A 269 -17.63 18.22 4.54
N LEU A 270 -17.66 18.30 5.88
CA LEU A 270 -16.69 19.06 6.67
C LEU A 270 -15.27 18.52 6.48
N ALA A 271 -15.19 17.20 6.35
CA ALA A 271 -13.96 16.50 6.07
C ALA A 271 -13.36 16.91 4.70
N LEU A 272 -14.13 16.78 3.63
CA LEU A 272 -13.72 17.19 2.29
C LEU A 272 -13.30 18.66 2.24
N LEU A 273 -14.01 19.55 2.94
CA LEU A 273 -13.65 20.96 3.06
C LEU A 273 -12.28 21.17 3.73
N PHE A 274 -12.02 20.50 4.85
CA PHE A 274 -10.73 20.58 5.54
C PHE A 274 -9.59 19.99 4.70
N ALA A 275 -9.81 18.85 4.05
CA ALA A 275 -8.84 18.24 3.15
C ALA A 275 -8.55 19.16 1.95
N ALA A 276 -9.57 19.77 1.35
CA ALA A 276 -9.41 20.76 0.28
C ALA A 276 -8.62 21.99 0.76
N MET A 277 -8.88 22.49 1.98
CA MET A 277 -8.10 23.57 2.58
C MET A 277 -6.63 23.17 2.80
N LEU A 278 -6.36 21.97 3.31
CA LEU A 278 -5.00 21.47 3.46
C LEU A 278 -4.27 21.33 2.12
N VAL A 279 -4.95 20.84 1.09
CA VAL A 279 -4.41 20.74 -0.27
C VAL A 279 -4.13 22.15 -0.83
N LEU A 280 -5.03 23.11 -0.64
CA LEU A 280 -4.82 24.51 -1.03
C LEU A 280 -3.61 25.11 -0.29
N VAL A 281 -3.49 24.91 1.01
CA VAL A 281 -2.33 25.32 1.81
C VAL A 281 -1.06 24.65 1.27
N ALA A 282 -1.06 23.34 1.03
CA ALA A 282 0.09 22.64 0.47
C ALA A 282 0.46 23.16 -0.93
N LEU A 283 -0.51 23.45 -1.80
CA LEU A 283 -0.29 23.98 -3.15
C LEU A 283 0.24 25.42 -3.12
N THR A 284 -0.32 26.27 -2.26
CA THR A 284 0.16 27.65 -2.06
C THR A 284 1.59 27.68 -1.54
N PHE A 285 1.97 26.79 -0.63
CA PHE A 285 3.36 26.64 -0.20
C PHE A 285 4.26 25.98 -1.27
N SER A 286 3.74 25.03 -2.05
CA SER A 286 4.50 24.28 -3.06
C SER A 286 4.84 25.09 -4.33
N GLY A 287 4.00 26.07 -4.70
CA GLY A 287 4.28 27.03 -5.77
C GLY A 287 5.14 28.21 -5.31
N SER A 288 4.81 28.80 -4.16
CA SER A 288 5.54 29.96 -3.63
C SER A 288 6.98 29.62 -3.22
N MET A 289 7.25 28.41 -2.72
CA MET A 289 8.60 27.99 -2.32
C MET A 289 9.48 27.66 -3.54
N ARG A 290 8.91 27.12 -4.62
CA ARG A 290 9.63 26.92 -5.90
C ARG A 290 9.91 28.22 -6.65
N ALA A 291 9.01 29.19 -6.57
CA ALA A 291 9.23 30.53 -7.14
C ALA A 291 10.29 31.32 -6.35
N ARG A 292 10.25 31.27 -5.01
CA ARG A 292 11.21 31.98 -4.15
C ARG A 292 12.64 31.39 -4.23
N LEU A 293 12.78 30.07 -4.38
CA LEU A 293 14.09 29.42 -4.61
C LEU A 293 14.71 29.80 -5.97
N ARG A 294 13.91 29.98 -7.03
CA ARG A 294 14.44 30.46 -8.33
C ARG A 294 14.88 31.93 -8.27
N VAL A 295 14.20 32.76 -7.51
CA VAL A 295 14.55 34.20 -7.38
C VAL A 295 15.78 34.41 -6.48
N GLN A 296 16.04 33.54 -5.51
CA GLN A 296 17.23 33.63 -4.65
C GLN A 296 18.50 32.98 -5.25
N ILE A 297 18.36 32.15 -6.30
CA ILE A 297 19.50 31.59 -7.05
C ILE A 297 19.83 32.46 -8.30
N GLY A 298 18.93 33.38 -8.65
CA GLY A 298 19.13 34.41 -9.68
C GLY A 298 19.55 35.79 -9.14
N LYS A 299 19.91 35.87 -7.86
CA LYS A 299 20.60 37.00 -7.23
C LYS A 299 21.92 36.48 -6.65
#